data_AF-A0A915M0N7-F1
#
_entry.id   AF-A0A915M0N7-F1
#
_cell.length_a   1.000
_cell.length_b   1.000
_cell.length_c   1.000
_cell.angle_alpha   90.00
_cell.angle_beta   90.00
_cell.angle_gamma   90.00
#
_symmetry.space_group_name_H-M   'P 1'
#
loop_
_entity.id
_entity.type
_entity.pdbx_description
1 polymer ?
#
loop_
_entity_poly.entity_id
_entity_poly.type
_entity_poly.pdbx_seq_one_letter_code
_entity_poly.pdbx_strand_id
1 'polypeptide(L)'
;MPINDSQIILPNNTRKASVAHPYVMPPLTRLRIQQSFRNAKPIIGRKILKRASTLRNELKIFVNNLNNETTNKLEENIFRLVVNCVANVDFPSKVASNSFAFGEFFAQFCIFGFRPDFFSTIADAMVAECVRQDGGAQKR
;
A
#
# COMPACT_ATOMS: atom_id res chain seq x y z
N MET A 1 15.08 -65.90 10.18
CA MET A 1 14.22 -64.85 10.75
C MET A 1 14.67 -64.55 12.17
N PRO A 2 15.05 -63.30 12.45
CA PRO A 2 14.54 -62.58 13.62
C PRO A 2 14.13 -61.12 13.29
N ILE A 3 13.42 -60.50 14.22
CA ILE A 3 12.79 -59.17 14.19
C ILE A 3 13.64 -58.17 14.99
N ASN A 4 13.86 -56.96 14.46
CA ASN A 4 14.11 -55.65 15.13
C ASN A 4 14.66 -54.65 14.08
N ASP A 5 14.50 -53.33 14.11
CA ASP A 5 13.81 -52.39 14.98
C ASP A 5 13.74 -51.05 14.20
N SER A 6 12.63 -50.33 14.30
CA SER A 6 12.58 -48.86 14.46
C SER A 6 13.47 -47.94 13.59
N GLN A 7 12.91 -47.37 12.51
CA GLN A 7 13.16 -45.97 12.17
C GLN A 7 11.85 -45.25 11.82
N ILE A 8 11.42 -44.42 12.76
CA ILE A 8 10.34 -43.44 12.62
C ILE A 8 10.83 -42.38 11.62
N ILE A 9 10.30 -42.40 10.40
CA ILE A 9 10.47 -41.29 9.45
C ILE A 9 9.47 -40.21 9.84
N LEU A 10 9.95 -39.15 10.50
CA LEU A 10 9.20 -37.91 10.66
C LEU A 10 8.92 -37.32 9.27
N PRO A 11 7.69 -36.88 8.95
CA PRO A 11 7.44 -36.14 7.72
C PRO A 11 8.19 -34.81 7.79
N ASN A 12 9.19 -34.68 6.93
CA ASN A 12 9.95 -33.45 6.72
C ASN A 12 8.98 -32.41 6.12
N ASN A 13 8.24 -31.71 6.98
CA ASN A 13 7.49 -30.52 6.62
C ASN A 13 8.49 -29.39 6.42
N THR A 14 9.26 -29.47 5.35
CA THR A 14 9.91 -28.32 4.76
C THR A 14 8.80 -27.42 4.26
N ARG A 15 8.29 -26.56 5.17
CA ARG A 15 7.80 -25.25 4.78
C ARG A 15 8.87 -24.69 3.87
N LYS A 16 8.62 -24.69 2.56
CA LYS A 16 9.40 -23.92 1.61
C LYS A 16 9.32 -22.50 2.15
N ALA A 17 10.31 -22.08 2.91
CA ALA A 17 10.67 -20.69 3.01
C ALA A 17 10.81 -20.28 1.55
N SER A 18 9.81 -19.54 1.07
CA SER A 18 9.81 -18.99 -0.27
C SER A 18 11.06 -18.14 -0.33
N VAL A 19 12.11 -18.73 -0.92
CA VAL A 19 13.36 -18.07 -1.22
C VAL A 19 12.92 -16.82 -1.97
N ALA A 20 13.15 -15.66 -1.37
CA ALA A 20 12.76 -14.38 -1.94
C ALA A 20 13.57 -14.21 -3.23
N HIS A 21 13.04 -14.75 -4.34
CA HIS A 21 13.40 -14.24 -5.64
C HIS A 21 13.09 -12.75 -5.57
N PRO A 22 14.05 -11.87 -5.89
CA PRO A 22 13.72 -10.47 -6.07
C PRO A 22 12.63 -10.48 -7.13
N TYR A 23 11.39 -10.15 -6.74
CA TYR A 23 10.29 -10.06 -7.67
C TYR A 23 10.58 -8.83 -8.54
N VAL A 24 11.42 -9.04 -9.55
CA VAL A 24 11.70 -8.04 -10.55
C VAL A 24 10.44 -7.97 -11.38
N MET A 25 9.67 -6.91 -11.16
CA MET A 25 8.44 -6.69 -11.88
C MET A 25 8.73 -6.66 -13.40
N PRO A 26 7.95 -7.37 -14.22
CA PRO A 26 8.18 -7.41 -15.66
C PRO A 26 8.22 -5.99 -16.27
N PRO A 27 9.10 -5.71 -17.25
CA PRO A 27 9.27 -4.37 -17.82
C PRO A 27 7.99 -3.73 -18.34
N LEU A 28 7.11 -4.53 -18.95
CA LEU A 28 5.83 -4.05 -19.45
C LEU A 28 4.87 -3.65 -18.32
N THR A 29 4.81 -4.45 -17.24
CA THR A 29 4.00 -4.15 -16.05
C THR A 29 4.44 -2.85 -15.42
N ARG A 30 5.76 -2.65 -15.29
CA ARG A 30 6.34 -1.38 -14.82
C ARG A 30 5.87 -0.21 -15.66
N LEU A 31 6.06 -0.29 -16.98
CA LEU A 31 5.80 0.83 -17.87
C LEU A 31 4.33 1.28 -17.73
N ARG A 32 3.41 0.32 -17.61
CA ARG A 32 1.98 0.59 -17.41
C ARG A 32 1.71 1.31 -16.08
N ILE A 33 2.34 0.90 -14.99
CA ILE A 33 2.22 1.57 -13.68
C ILE A 33 2.76 3.01 -13.77
N GLN A 34 3.92 3.22 -14.39
CA GLN A 34 4.48 4.56 -14.56
C GLN A 34 3.59 5.46 -15.43
N GLN A 35 3.04 4.92 -16.51
CA GLN A 35 2.17 5.65 -17.43
C GLN A 35 0.84 6.06 -16.79
N SER A 36 0.24 5.22 -15.94
CA SER A 36 -1.04 5.53 -15.29
C SER A 36 -0.97 6.74 -14.34
N PHE A 37 0.22 7.10 -13.88
CA PHE A 37 0.46 8.23 -12.97
C PHE A 37 1.26 9.40 -13.56
N ARG A 38 1.67 9.33 -14.84
CA ARG A 38 2.46 10.40 -15.49
C ARG A 38 1.82 11.80 -15.38
N ASN A 39 0.50 11.86 -15.42
CA ASN A 39 -0.28 13.11 -15.34
C ASN A 39 -1.14 13.18 -14.06
N ALA A 40 -0.77 12.44 -13.00
CA ALA A 40 -1.54 12.40 -11.77
C ALA A 40 -1.57 13.78 -11.10
N LYS A 41 -2.78 14.22 -10.72
CA LYS A 41 -2.98 15.49 -10.03
C LYS A 41 -3.04 15.24 -8.52
N PRO A 42 -2.57 16.19 -7.68
CA PRO A 42 -2.62 16.07 -6.22
C PRO A 42 -4.00 15.72 -5.65
N ILE A 43 -5.07 16.09 -6.36
CA ILE A 43 -6.45 15.76 -6.02
C ILE A 43 -6.71 14.26 -5.80
N ILE A 44 -5.89 13.36 -6.35
CA ILE A 44 -6.06 11.92 -6.10
C ILE A 44 -5.87 11.58 -4.61
N GLY A 45 -4.94 12.23 -3.90
CA GLY A 45 -4.73 12.00 -2.47
C GLY A 45 -5.99 12.31 -1.65
N ARG A 46 -6.63 13.46 -1.94
CA ARG A 46 -7.93 13.84 -1.39
C ARG A 46 -9.03 12.82 -1.70
N LYS A 47 -9.10 12.35 -2.93
CA LYS A 47 -10.12 11.36 -3.33
C LYS A 47 -9.93 10.03 -2.62
N ILE A 48 -8.68 9.60 -2.43
CA ILE A 48 -8.32 8.39 -1.68
C ILE A 48 -8.77 8.54 -0.22
N LEU A 49 -8.39 9.63 0.46
CA LEU A 49 -8.74 9.82 1.86
C LEU A 49 -10.26 9.91 2.07
N LYS A 50 -10.95 10.62 1.16
CA LYS A 50 -12.42 10.70 1.15
C LYS A 50 -13.05 9.33 0.97
N ARG A 51 -12.59 8.53 0.00
CA ARG A 51 -13.10 7.17 -0.22
C ARG A 51 -12.84 6.28 0.99
N ALA A 52 -11.63 6.29 1.55
CA ALA A 52 -11.30 5.51 2.74
C ALA A 52 -12.25 5.86 3.91
N SER A 53 -12.59 7.14 4.08
CA SER A 53 -13.54 7.60 5.10
C SER A 53 -14.97 7.12 4.85
N THR A 54 -15.35 6.85 3.61
CA THR A 54 -16.66 6.24 3.30
C THR A 54 -16.68 4.72 3.52
N LEU A 55 -15.53 4.06 3.39
CA LEU A 55 -15.41 2.61 3.58
C LEU A 55 -15.40 2.22 5.06
N ARG A 56 -14.93 3.10 5.94
CA ARG A 56 -14.76 2.80 7.35
C ARG A 56 -15.09 3.99 8.25
N ASN A 57 -16.07 3.79 9.13
CA ASN A 57 -16.57 4.86 9.99
C ASN A 57 -15.54 5.31 11.03
N GLU A 58 -14.72 4.42 11.59
CA GLU A 58 -13.67 4.81 12.55
C GLU A 58 -12.60 5.69 11.88
N LEU A 59 -12.28 5.42 10.61
CA LEU A 59 -11.37 6.24 9.83
C LEU A 59 -11.98 7.64 9.57
N LYS A 60 -13.28 7.70 9.29
CA LYS A 60 -14.01 8.97 9.17
C LYS A 60 -13.95 9.78 10.46
N ILE A 61 -14.18 9.15 11.62
CA ILE A 61 -14.09 9.80 12.92
C ILE A 61 -12.67 10.33 13.16
N PHE A 62 -11.66 9.51 12.89
CA PHE A 62 -10.26 9.92 12.95
C PHE A 62 -9.99 11.17 12.10
N VAL A 63 -10.38 11.18 10.83
CA VAL A 63 -10.17 12.34 9.94
C VAL A 63 -10.92 13.57 10.44
N ASN A 64 -12.14 13.41 10.96
CA ASN A 64 -12.92 14.52 11.50
C ASN A 64 -12.32 15.14 12.78
N ASN A 65 -11.47 14.41 13.50
CA ASN A 65 -10.75 14.93 14.66
C ASN A 65 -9.53 15.79 14.28
N LEU A 66 -9.13 15.77 13.00
CA LEU A 66 -8.02 16.56 12.51
C LEU A 66 -8.49 17.94 12.07
N ASN A 67 -7.63 18.94 12.23
CA ASN A 67 -7.88 20.25 11.63
C ASN A 67 -7.66 20.19 10.10
N ASN A 68 -8.12 21.23 9.39
CA ASN A 68 -8.02 21.30 7.93
C ASN A 68 -6.57 21.25 7.42
N GLU A 69 -5.64 21.87 8.14
CA GLU A 69 -4.23 21.89 7.74
C GLU A 69 -3.60 20.50 7.80
N THR A 70 -3.83 19.78 8.89
CA THR A 70 -3.37 18.41 9.08
C THR A 70 -4.03 17.46 8.08
N THR A 71 -5.33 17.64 7.82
CA THR A 71 -6.04 16.86 6.80
C THR A 71 -5.42 17.07 5.42
N ASN A 72 -5.15 18.32 5.02
CA ASN A 72 -4.49 18.62 3.76
C ASN A 72 -3.09 17.98 3.68
N LYS A 73 -2.33 18.00 4.79
CA LYS A 73 -1.03 17.32 4.88
C LYS A 73 -1.15 15.80 4.71
N LEU A 74 -2.19 15.16 5.26
CA LEU A 74 -2.46 13.74 5.00
C LEU A 74 -2.74 13.47 3.52
N GLU A 75 -3.63 14.27 2.92
CA GLU A 75 -3.99 14.13 1.50
C GLU A 75 -2.76 14.26 0.60
N GLU A 76 -1.90 15.24 0.88
CA GLU A 76 -0.63 15.44 0.17
C GLU A 76 0.34 14.27 0.38
N ASN A 77 0.48 13.78 1.62
CA ASN A 77 1.38 12.67 1.93
C ASN A 77 0.94 11.37 1.24
N ILE A 78 -0.38 11.10 1.19
CA ILE A 78 -0.97 10.00 0.42
C ILE A 78 -0.63 10.13 -1.07
N PHE A 79 -0.82 11.32 -1.66
CA PHE A 79 -0.46 11.55 -3.05
C PHE A 79 1.04 11.33 -3.30
N ARG A 80 1.89 11.88 -2.44
CA ARG A 80 3.35 11.78 -2.54
C ARG A 80 3.84 10.33 -2.43
N LEU A 81 3.26 9.53 -1.54
CA LEU A 81 3.56 8.10 -1.44
C LEU A 81 3.33 7.43 -2.80
N VAL A 82 2.13 7.61 -3.39
CA VAL A 82 1.77 6.94 -4.64
C VAL A 82 2.71 7.37 -5.77
N VAL A 83 2.95 8.68 -5.94
CA VAL A 83 3.86 9.20 -6.99
C VAL A 83 5.27 8.68 -6.81
N ASN A 84 5.82 8.73 -5.59
CA ASN A 84 7.18 8.29 -5.32
C ASN A 84 7.35 6.79 -5.50
N CYS A 85 6.37 5.98 -5.07
CA CYS A 85 6.40 4.53 -5.26
C CYS A 85 6.29 4.17 -6.74
N VAL A 86 5.43 4.84 -7.52
CA VAL A 86 5.30 4.61 -8.96
C VAL A 86 6.59 5.01 -9.70
N ALA A 87 7.16 6.17 -9.38
CA ALA A 87 8.41 6.64 -9.99
C ALA A 87 9.60 5.70 -9.70
N ASN A 88 9.60 5.06 -8.53
CA ASN A 88 10.69 4.20 -8.07
C ASN A 88 10.32 2.72 -8.04
N VAL A 89 9.35 2.30 -8.84
CA VAL A 89 8.79 0.93 -8.78
C VAL A 89 9.82 -0.17 -9.13
N ASP A 90 10.93 0.20 -9.80
CA ASP A 90 12.09 -0.67 -10.06
C ASP A 90 13.03 -0.86 -8.86
N PHE A 91 12.88 -0.04 -7.83
CA PHE A 91 13.81 0.04 -6.72
C PHE A 91 13.08 -0.33 -5.42
N PRO A 92 12.95 -1.63 -5.09
CA PRO A 92 12.25 -2.08 -3.88
C PRO A 92 12.74 -1.38 -2.60
N SER A 93 14.03 -1.08 -2.50
CA SER A 93 14.61 -0.34 -1.38
C SER A 93 14.05 1.08 -1.25
N LYS A 94 13.87 1.79 -2.37
CA LYS A 94 13.25 3.13 -2.38
C LYS A 94 11.76 3.05 -2.10
N VAL A 95 11.05 2.05 -2.63
CA VAL A 95 9.63 1.82 -2.31
C VAL A 95 9.47 1.57 -0.80
N ALA A 96 10.31 0.70 -0.22
CA ALA A 96 10.31 0.42 1.21
C ALA A 96 10.61 1.68 2.05
N SER A 97 11.60 2.48 1.65
CA SER A 97 11.93 3.74 2.32
C SER A 97 10.78 4.75 2.27
N ASN A 98 10.11 4.90 1.12
CA ASN A 98 8.92 5.76 1.00
C ASN A 98 7.76 5.27 1.87
N SER A 99 7.50 3.96 1.89
CA SER A 99 6.47 3.35 2.74
C SER A 99 6.77 3.51 4.23
N PHE A 100 8.04 3.40 4.63
CA PHE A 100 8.46 3.62 6.01
C PHE A 100 8.20 5.06 6.46
N ALA A 101 8.66 6.05 5.67
CA ALA A 101 8.44 7.46 5.96
C ALA A 101 6.94 7.83 6.00
N PHE A 102 6.12 7.19 5.16
CA PHE A 102 4.67 7.32 5.20
C PHE A 102 4.08 6.76 6.51
N GLY A 103 4.52 5.58 6.94
CA GLY A 103 4.11 4.98 8.21
C GLY A 103 4.49 5.85 9.42
N GLU A 104 5.72 6.36 9.44
CA GLU A 104 6.22 7.27 10.48
C GLU A 104 5.39 8.55 10.57
N PHE A 105 5.08 9.17 9.41
CA PHE A 105 4.20 10.33 9.33
C PHE A 105 2.78 10.06 9.85
N PHE A 106 2.26 8.83 9.73
CA PHE A 106 0.95 8.48 10.27
C PHE A 106 0.98 8.17 11.78
N ALA A 107 2.10 7.64 12.28
CA ALA A 107 2.26 7.26 13.69
C ALA A 107 2.13 8.45 14.65
N GLN A 108 2.55 9.65 14.25
CA GLN A 108 2.32 10.88 15.02
C GLN A 108 0.84 11.20 15.26
N PHE A 109 -0.09 10.58 14.51
CA PHE A 109 -1.53 10.80 14.67
C PHE A 109 -2.24 9.76 15.55
N CYS A 110 -1.51 8.84 16.20
CA CYS A 110 -2.09 7.88 17.15
C CYS A 110 -2.88 8.60 18.26
N ILE A 111 -2.39 9.76 18.72
CA ILE A 111 -3.08 10.59 19.73
C ILE A 111 -4.42 11.15 19.26
N PHE A 112 -4.64 11.23 17.94
CA PHE A 112 -5.91 11.65 17.33
C PHE A 112 -6.81 10.47 16.94
N GLY A 113 -6.43 9.24 17.33
CA GLY A 113 -7.19 8.02 17.06
C GLY A 113 -6.78 7.29 15.78
N PHE A 114 -5.64 7.60 15.18
CA PHE A 114 -5.09 6.77 14.10
C PHE A 114 -4.83 5.35 14.58
N ARG A 115 -5.13 4.36 13.73
CA ARG A 115 -4.82 2.96 13.97
C ARG A 115 -4.15 2.33 12.76
N PRO A 116 -3.12 1.48 12.93
CA PRO A 116 -2.41 0.86 11.80
C PRO A 116 -3.31 0.08 10.84
N ASP A 117 -4.40 -0.51 11.33
CA ASP A 117 -5.36 -1.24 10.49
C ASP A 117 -6.16 -0.34 9.53
N PHE A 118 -6.08 1.00 9.67
CA PHE A 118 -6.59 1.93 8.67
C PHE A 118 -5.80 1.89 7.35
N PHE A 119 -4.53 1.44 7.37
CA PHE A 119 -3.75 1.36 6.14
C PHE A 119 -4.34 0.39 5.13
N SER A 120 -4.95 -0.72 5.56
CA SER A 120 -5.64 -1.64 4.65
C SER A 120 -6.80 -0.93 3.93
N THR A 121 -7.63 -0.19 4.66
CA THR A 121 -8.73 0.60 4.07
C THR A 121 -8.23 1.71 3.15
N ILE A 122 -7.12 2.37 3.50
CA ILE A 122 -6.48 3.38 2.64
C ILE A 122 -5.95 2.72 1.36
N ALA A 123 -5.34 1.54 1.45
CA ALA A 123 -4.81 0.81 0.30
C ALA A 123 -5.94 0.37 -0.65
N ASP A 124 -7.06 -0.13 -0.13
CA ASP A 124 -8.23 -0.46 -0.95
C ASP A 124 -8.78 0.78 -1.68
N ALA A 125 -8.84 1.90 -0.97
CA ALA A 125 -9.24 3.18 -1.55
C ALA A 125 -8.25 3.69 -2.61
N MET A 126 -6.94 3.49 -2.40
CA MET A 126 -5.88 3.77 -3.38
C MET A 126 -6.12 2.98 -4.66
N VAL A 127 -6.25 1.66 -4.56
CA VAL A 127 -6.49 0.79 -5.73
C VAL A 127 -7.72 1.25 -6.50
N ALA A 128 -8.84 1.49 -5.82
CA ALA A 128 -10.08 1.92 -6.46
C ALA A 128 -9.94 3.27 -7.18
N GLU A 129 -9.27 4.25 -6.56
CA GLU A 129 -9.06 5.57 -7.18
C GLU A 129 -8.04 5.54 -8.31
N CYS A 130 -6.99 4.72 -8.21
CA CYS A 130 -6.02 4.49 -9.28
C CYS A 130 -6.71 3.87 -10.52
N VAL A 131 -7.51 2.82 -10.33
CA VAL A 131 -8.27 2.18 -11.42
C VAL A 131 -9.27 3.17 -12.05
N ARG A 132 -9.97 3.96 -11.24
CA ARG A 132 -10.90 4.99 -11.73
C ARG A 132 -10.18 6.09 -12.51
N GLN A 133 -8.95 6.43 -12.13
CA GLN A 133 -8.13 7.41 -12.85
C GLN A 133 -7.65 6.87 -14.20
N ASP A 134 -7.21 5.62 -14.24
CA ASP A 134 -6.72 4.94 -15.46
C ASP A 134 -7.84 4.73 -16.48
N GLY A 135 -9.00 4.22 -16.03
CA GLY A 135 -10.19 4.06 -16.89
C GLY A 135 -10.85 5.37 -17.32
N GLY A 136 -10.61 6.47 -16.60
CA GLY A 136 -11.08 7.80 -16.96
C GLY A 136 -10.28 8.47 -18.09
N ALA A 137 -9.05 8.00 -18.35
CA ALA A 137 -8.20 8.51 -19.42
C ALA A 137 -8.56 7.96 -20.81
N GLN A 138 -9.35 6.88 -20.87
CA GLN A 138 -9.74 6.18 -22.11
C GLN A 138 -11.09 6.66 -22.69
N LYS A 139 -11.74 7.68 -22.10
CA LYS A 139 -12.94 8.32 -22.66
C LYS A 139 -12.62 9.71 -23.20
N ARG A 140 -12.07 9.77 -24.41
CA ARG A 140 -12.10 10.96 -25.28
C ARG A 140 -12.13 10.54 -26.74
#